data_AF-A0A4V1MJE3-F1
#
_entry.id   AF-A0A4V1MJE3-F1
#
_cell.length_a   1.000
_cell.length_b   1.000
_cell.length_c   1.000
_cell.angle_alpha   90.00
_cell.angle_beta   90.00
_cell.angle_gamma   90.00
#
_symmetry.space_group_name_H-M   'P 1'
#
loop_
_entity.id
_entity.type
_entity.pdbx_description
1 polymer ?
#
loop_
_entity_poly.entity_id
_entity_poly.type
_entity_poly.pdbx_seq_one_letter_code
_entity_poly.pdbx_strand_id
1 'polypeptide(L)'
;MFVTSNFGGLYSYKYQGQELQETGFYSFKWRNYMPDVGRFFNIDPLAEKYTHNSTYAFSENRVIDARELEGLEAELINKSTRNTPVANDISGFNFNTPAKVELRTNVTQGSFTNEQVQQKLSTVENNFKKEGFDLTIIQDSNATYNIDMTFPGRSVTIVNDNGTTMTGTVLGDAPLGNPITATVNAKNGDTDTITHEIGHTFGLEHIWEPNSGVEVTPANINNRMNSYENPTSSMKGLGVEFNKNQIQKMEETVKANSFRLPKNKN
;
A
#
# COMPACT_ATOMS: atom_id res chain seq x y z
N MET A 1 14.46 27.87 31.32
CA MET A 1 14.36 26.70 32.21
C MET A 1 15.00 25.55 31.46
N PHE A 2 16.21 25.14 31.87
CA PHE A 2 16.96 24.08 31.19
C PHE A 2 16.40 22.74 31.63
N VAL A 3 15.88 21.95 30.69
CA VAL A 3 15.46 20.58 30.97
C VAL A 3 16.66 19.67 30.76
N THR A 4 17.11 19.04 31.83
CA THR A 4 18.16 18.02 31.83
C THR A 4 17.67 16.78 31.07
N SER A 5 18.25 16.50 29.92
CA SER A 5 18.06 15.22 29.22
C SER A 5 18.87 14.14 29.92
N ASN A 6 18.21 13.02 30.24
CA ASN A 6 18.82 11.83 30.83
C ASN A 6 19.87 11.27 29.85
N PHE A 7 21.15 11.40 30.18
CA PHE A 7 22.27 10.76 29.48
C PHE A 7 22.27 9.27 29.86
N GLY A 8 21.87 8.41 28.92
CA GLY A 8 21.97 6.96 29.05
C GLY A 8 20.71 6.20 28.65
N GLY A 9 20.67 5.74 27.40
CA GLY A 9 19.77 4.66 26.97
C GLY A 9 19.24 4.80 25.54
N LEU A 10 19.65 3.87 24.67
CA LEU A 10 19.13 3.52 23.34
C LEU A 10 18.89 4.68 22.33
N TYR A 11 19.63 4.64 21.22
CA TYR A 11 19.44 5.38 19.96
C TYR A 11 18.15 6.23 19.89
N SER A 12 18.29 7.54 20.12
CA SER A 12 17.15 8.46 20.11
C SER A 12 16.84 8.88 18.67
N TYR A 13 16.16 8.02 17.92
CA TYR A 13 15.68 8.35 16.58
C TYR A 13 14.53 9.36 16.66
N LYS A 14 14.68 10.53 16.01
CA LYS A 14 13.63 11.56 16.01
C LYS A 14 13.36 12.09 14.60
N TYR A 15 13.95 13.24 14.23
CA TYR A 15 13.65 13.92 12.99
C TYR A 15 14.09 13.08 11.79
N GLN A 16 13.16 12.85 10.85
CA GLN A 16 13.32 11.99 9.67
C GLN A 16 13.81 10.56 9.97
N GLY A 17 13.62 10.08 11.21
CA GLY A 17 14.10 8.76 11.66
C GLY A 17 15.61 8.71 11.89
N GLN A 18 16.29 9.86 12.04
CA GLN A 18 17.73 9.93 12.28
C GLN A 18 18.05 10.01 13.77
N GLU A 19 19.20 9.46 14.14
CA GLU A 19 19.69 9.43 15.52
C GLU A 19 20.11 10.84 15.96
N LEU A 20 19.49 11.31 17.04
CA LEU A 20 19.91 12.54 17.73
C LEU A 20 21.07 12.22 18.67
N GLN A 21 22.22 12.83 18.39
CA GLN A 21 23.42 12.75 19.21
C GLN A 21 23.30 13.64 20.46
N GLU A 22 24.08 13.32 21.50
CA GLU A 22 24.14 14.08 22.75
C GLU A 22 24.53 15.55 22.56
N THR A 23 25.25 15.84 21.48
CA THR A 23 25.65 17.19 21.06
C THR A 23 24.52 18.01 20.43
N GLY A 24 23.35 17.40 20.21
CA GLY A 24 22.19 18.05 19.57
C GLY A 24 22.15 17.92 18.04
N PHE A 25 23.08 17.18 17.44
CA PHE A 25 23.13 16.95 16.00
C PHE A 25 22.34 15.71 15.59
N TYR A 26 21.76 15.75 14.39
CA TYR A 26 21.23 14.55 13.75
C TYR A 26 22.32 13.88 12.94
N SER A 27 22.61 12.61 13.25
CA SER A 27 23.58 11.81 12.51
C SER A 27 22.91 11.19 11.29
N PHE A 28 23.20 11.70 10.11
CA PHE A 28 22.91 11.04 8.83
C PHE A 28 24.14 10.24 8.42
N LYS A 29 23.97 9.25 7.54
CA LYS A 29 25.01 8.26 7.17
C LYS A 29 26.34 8.89 6.76
N TRP A 30 26.31 10.06 6.13
CA TRP A 30 27.49 10.73 5.58
C TRP A 30 27.78 12.12 6.17
N ARG A 31 26.82 12.75 6.86
CA ARG A 31 26.94 14.13 7.36
C ARG A 31 26.18 14.32 8.67
N ASN A 32 26.64 15.26 9.48
CA ASN A 32 25.95 15.65 10.71
C ASN A 32 25.13 16.91 10.46
N TYR A 33 23.83 16.84 10.71
CA TYR A 33 22.88 17.95 10.53
C TYR A 33 22.70 18.74 11.83
N MET A 34 22.80 20.06 11.71
CA MET A 34 22.57 21.02 12.78
C MET A 34 21.14 21.59 12.65
N PRO A 35 20.16 21.11 13.44
CA PRO A 35 18.76 21.50 13.30
C PRO A 35 18.48 22.96 13.71
N ASP A 36 19.33 23.54 14.56
CA ASP A 36 19.29 24.93 15.00
C ASP A 36 19.71 25.91 13.90
N VAL A 37 20.66 25.52 13.05
CA VAL A 37 21.16 26.32 11.92
C VAL A 37 20.45 25.95 10.60
N GLY A 38 19.86 24.76 10.51
CA GLY A 38 19.23 24.27 9.30
C GLY A 38 20.24 23.93 8.19
N ARG A 39 21.46 23.50 8.57
CA ARG A 39 22.57 23.19 7.65
C ARG A 39 23.34 21.95 8.10
N PHE A 40 24.06 21.33 7.17
CA PHE A 40 25.06 20.32 7.52
C PHE A 40 26.32 20.98 8.07
N PHE A 41 26.93 20.33 9.07
CA PHE A 41 28.22 20.73 9.60
C PHE A 41 29.36 20.44 8.62
N ASN A 42 29.23 19.35 7.86
CA ASN A 42 30.24 18.87 6.91
C ASN A 42 29.89 19.28 5.46
N ILE A 43 30.93 19.50 4.65
CA ILE A 43 30.81 19.68 3.20
C ILE A 43 30.21 18.42 2.57
N ASP A 44 29.27 18.59 1.65
CA ASP A 44 28.73 17.51 0.83
C ASP A 44 29.83 16.79 0.03
N PRO A 45 30.03 15.46 0.21
CA PRO A 45 30.97 14.69 -0.61
C PRO A 45 30.68 14.74 -2.12
N LEU A 46 29.45 15.09 -2.51
CA LEU A 46 29.02 15.27 -3.89
C LEU A 46 28.93 16.73 -4.32
N ALA A 47 29.45 17.67 -3.50
CA ALA A 47 29.45 19.12 -3.79
C ALA A 47 29.91 19.47 -5.20
N GLU A 48 30.93 18.78 -5.72
CA GLU A 48 31.47 19.02 -7.07
C GLU A 48 30.51 18.63 -8.20
N LYS A 49 29.58 17.69 -7.95
CA LYS A 49 28.56 17.29 -8.91
C LYS A 49 27.35 18.23 -8.91
N TYR A 50 27.15 18.97 -7.82
CA TYR A 50 26.00 19.85 -7.60
C TYR A 50 26.44 21.27 -7.26
N THR A 51 27.28 21.86 -8.13
CA THR A 51 27.87 23.20 -7.94
C THR A 51 26.85 24.33 -7.82
N HIS A 52 25.60 24.10 -8.25
CA HIS A 52 24.50 25.05 -8.17
C HIS A 52 23.79 25.04 -6.80
N ASN A 53 24.04 24.04 -5.97
CA ASN A 53 23.50 23.94 -4.61
C ASN A 53 24.59 24.27 -3.59
N SER A 54 24.21 24.78 -2.42
CA SER A 54 25.19 25.07 -1.38
C SER A 54 25.77 23.77 -0.83
N THR A 55 27.09 23.73 -0.66
CA THR A 55 27.82 22.56 -0.13
C THR A 55 27.41 22.15 1.28
N TYR A 56 26.61 22.98 1.97
CA TYR A 56 26.09 22.76 3.31
C TYR A 56 24.55 22.73 3.36
N ALA A 57 23.86 22.81 2.22
CA ALA A 57 22.40 22.85 2.18
C ALA A 57 21.79 21.56 2.74
N PHE A 58 20.73 21.73 3.54
CA PHE A 58 19.89 20.64 4.01
C PHE A 58 18.58 20.62 3.22
N SER A 59 18.26 19.49 2.60
CA SER A 59 17.11 19.21 1.74
C SER A 59 16.89 20.27 0.66
N GLU A 60 17.96 20.86 0.12
CA GLU A 60 17.90 21.99 -0.83
C GLU A 60 17.03 23.18 -0.35
N ASN A 61 16.95 23.39 0.98
CA ASN A 61 16.05 24.33 1.66
C ASN A 61 14.54 24.02 1.52
N ARG A 62 14.18 22.79 1.18
CA ARG A 62 12.80 22.29 1.03
C ARG A 62 12.38 21.40 2.20
N VAL A 63 12.50 21.92 3.42
CA VAL A 63 12.37 21.14 4.66
C VAL A 63 10.93 20.74 5.03
N ILE A 64 9.93 21.30 4.35
CA ILE A 64 8.50 21.01 4.57
C ILE A 64 8.00 19.91 3.63
N ASP A 65 8.50 19.89 2.39
CA ASP A 65 7.95 19.09 1.30
C ASP A 65 8.96 18.15 0.62
N ALA A 66 10.19 18.07 1.13
CA ALA A 66 11.19 17.09 0.72
C ALA A 66 11.93 16.47 1.91
N ARG A 67 12.16 15.16 1.82
CA ARG A 67 13.01 14.42 2.76
C ARG A 67 14.47 14.61 2.36
N GLU A 68 15.36 14.77 3.34
CA GLU A 68 16.79 14.83 3.07
C GLU A 68 17.29 13.44 2.68
N LEU A 69 17.87 13.32 1.48
CA LEU A 69 18.37 12.06 0.92
C LEU A 69 19.89 11.91 1.02
N GLU A 70 20.49 12.48 2.07
CA GLU A 70 21.91 12.33 2.40
C GLU A 70 22.87 12.73 1.26
N GLY A 71 22.55 13.83 0.56
CA GLY A 71 23.36 14.37 -0.55
C GLY A 71 22.86 14.05 -1.96
N LEU A 72 21.66 13.48 -2.09
CA LEU A 72 20.93 13.38 -3.36
C LEU A 72 19.78 14.40 -3.39
N GLU A 73 19.46 14.92 -4.59
CA GLU A 73 18.50 16.02 -4.81
C GLU A 73 17.16 15.79 -4.09
N ALA A 74 16.52 16.87 -3.65
CA ALA A 74 15.26 16.83 -2.90
C ALA A 74 14.13 16.17 -3.70
N GLU A 75 13.65 14.99 -3.27
CA GLU A 75 12.49 14.34 -3.87
C GLU A 75 11.18 14.94 -3.35
N LEU A 76 10.40 15.46 -4.31
CA LEU A 76 9.03 15.94 -4.10
C LEU A 76 8.09 14.77 -3.80
N ILE A 77 7.40 14.84 -2.65
CA ILE A 77 6.44 13.81 -2.17
C ILE A 77 5.30 13.54 -3.19
N ASN A 78 5.10 14.42 -4.18
CA ASN A 78 4.02 14.35 -5.17
C ASN A 78 4.46 14.36 -6.64
N LYS A 79 5.64 13.84 -7.00
CA LYS A 79 6.03 13.74 -8.44
C LYS A 79 6.33 12.31 -8.87
N SER A 80 5.57 11.90 -9.90
CA SER A 80 5.69 10.68 -10.71
C SER A 80 7.13 10.11 -10.76
N THR A 81 7.29 8.91 -10.22
CA THR A 81 8.55 8.24 -9.93
C THR A 81 9.35 7.87 -11.18
N ARG A 82 10.61 8.32 -11.26
CA ARG A 82 11.64 7.70 -12.10
C ARG A 82 12.78 7.15 -11.24
N ASN A 83 12.81 5.82 -11.15
CA ASN A 83 13.95 4.92 -10.99
C ASN A 83 15.15 5.37 -10.13
N THR A 84 15.30 4.73 -8.96
CA THR A 84 16.60 4.26 -8.48
C THR A 84 16.46 2.85 -7.88
N PRO A 85 17.40 1.92 -8.16
CA PRO A 85 17.15 0.49 -8.13
C PRO A 85 17.42 -0.12 -6.75
N VAL A 86 16.38 -0.64 -6.11
CA VAL A 86 16.52 -1.69 -5.09
C VAL A 86 16.36 -3.02 -5.83
N ALA A 87 17.30 -3.94 -5.61
CA ALA A 87 17.36 -5.23 -6.28
C ALA A 87 16.07 -6.04 -6.01
N ASN A 88 15.19 -6.08 -7.01
CA ASN A 88 13.97 -6.88 -7.00
C ASN A 88 14.19 -8.11 -7.87
N ASP A 89 13.97 -9.28 -7.29
CA ASP A 89 13.89 -10.55 -8.03
C ASP A 89 12.52 -10.60 -8.72
N ILE A 90 12.53 -10.86 -10.02
CA ILE A 90 11.49 -10.50 -10.99
C ILE A 90 11.19 -11.72 -11.87
N SER A 91 10.09 -12.45 -11.61
CA SER A 91 9.85 -13.70 -12.34
C SER A 91 8.39 -14.10 -12.61
N GLY A 92 7.38 -13.22 -12.56
CA GLY A 92 6.02 -13.71 -12.91
C GLY A 92 4.96 -12.69 -13.17
N PHE A 93 5.16 -11.78 -14.11
CA PHE A 93 4.03 -11.07 -14.70
C PHE A 93 4.23 -11.01 -16.22
N ASN A 94 3.56 -11.89 -16.97
CA ASN A 94 3.71 -12.03 -18.42
C ASN A 94 2.39 -11.72 -19.14
N PHE A 95 2.32 -10.62 -19.88
CA PHE A 95 1.06 -10.07 -20.42
C PHE A 95 1.06 -9.87 -21.93
N ASN A 96 1.04 -10.95 -22.70
CA ASN A 96 0.68 -10.86 -24.12
C ASN A 96 -0.35 -11.94 -24.44
N THR A 97 -1.57 -11.50 -24.83
CA THR A 97 -2.84 -12.24 -25.08
C THR A 97 -3.72 -12.45 -23.82
N PRO A 98 -5.07 -12.58 -23.96
CA PRO A 98 -6.07 -12.02 -23.04
C PRO A 98 -5.71 -12.31 -21.58
N ALA A 99 -5.63 -11.22 -20.81
CA ALA A 99 -4.65 -10.99 -19.78
C ALA A 99 -4.69 -12.01 -18.63
N LYS A 100 -3.82 -13.02 -18.69
CA LYS A 100 -3.44 -13.80 -17.51
C LYS A 100 -2.63 -12.88 -16.58
N VAL A 101 -3.22 -12.53 -15.43
CA VAL A 101 -2.61 -11.77 -14.35
C VAL A 101 -1.98 -12.77 -13.37
N GLU A 102 -0.66 -12.77 -13.22
CA GLU A 102 0.03 -13.61 -12.23
C GLU A 102 0.42 -12.79 -11.01
N LEU A 103 -0.38 -12.83 -9.94
CA LEU A 103 -0.11 -12.13 -8.71
C LEU A 103 0.74 -12.98 -7.77
N ARG A 104 2.01 -12.60 -7.59
CA ARG A 104 2.88 -13.21 -6.58
C ARG A 104 2.58 -12.63 -5.21
N THR A 105 2.33 -13.49 -4.21
CA THR A 105 1.87 -13.05 -2.89
C THR A 105 2.58 -13.78 -1.77
N ASN A 106 3.00 -13.06 -0.74
CA ASN A 106 3.32 -13.64 0.54
C ASN A 106 2.03 -13.80 1.37
N VAL A 107 1.87 -14.93 2.05
CA VAL A 107 0.63 -15.23 2.79
C VAL A 107 0.94 -15.41 4.27
N THR A 108 0.32 -14.59 5.10
CA THR A 108 0.31 -14.79 6.55
C THR A 108 -0.88 -15.66 6.90
N GLN A 109 -0.61 -16.93 7.20
CA GLN A 109 -1.65 -17.96 7.29
C GLN A 109 -2.09 -18.32 8.71
N GLY A 110 -1.37 -17.87 9.75
CA GLY A 110 -1.70 -18.19 11.14
C GLY A 110 -1.87 -19.69 11.38
N SER A 111 -3.07 -20.11 11.78
CA SER A 111 -3.39 -21.52 12.08
C SER A 111 -3.80 -22.36 10.86
N PHE A 112 -3.86 -21.79 9.64
CA PHE A 112 -4.20 -22.55 8.44
C PHE A 112 -3.03 -23.46 8.00
N THR A 113 -3.35 -24.68 7.57
CA THR A 113 -2.38 -25.55 6.89
C THR A 113 -2.10 -25.04 5.48
N ASN A 114 -1.01 -25.48 4.88
CA ASN A 114 -0.67 -25.09 3.50
C ASN A 114 -1.77 -25.53 2.52
N GLU A 115 -2.36 -26.70 2.71
CA GLU A 115 -3.48 -27.17 1.87
C GLU A 115 -4.71 -26.26 2.00
N GLN A 116 -5.04 -25.83 3.22
CA GLN A 116 -6.15 -24.90 3.46
C GLN A 116 -5.90 -23.53 2.80
N VAL A 117 -4.66 -23.03 2.88
CA VAL A 117 -4.26 -21.80 2.19
C VAL A 117 -4.43 -21.97 0.68
N GLN A 118 -3.89 -23.04 0.09
CA GLN A 118 -3.98 -23.29 -1.35
C GLN A 118 -5.43 -23.43 -1.84
N GLN A 119 -6.30 -24.10 -1.06
CA GLN A 119 -7.74 -24.19 -1.36
C GLN A 119 -8.42 -22.81 -1.35
N LYS A 120 -8.09 -21.97 -0.35
CA LYS A 120 -8.61 -20.60 -0.26
C LYS A 120 -8.14 -19.75 -1.44
N LEU A 121 -6.85 -19.78 -1.77
CA LEU A 121 -6.31 -19.02 -2.90
C LEU A 121 -6.94 -19.48 -4.23
N SER A 122 -7.09 -20.78 -4.44
CA SER A 122 -7.78 -21.31 -5.63
C SER A 122 -9.25 -20.87 -5.70
N THR A 123 -9.92 -20.75 -4.54
CA THR A 123 -11.29 -20.20 -4.50
C THR A 123 -11.32 -18.73 -4.94
N VAL A 124 -10.34 -17.94 -4.50
CA VAL A 124 -10.17 -16.54 -4.91
C VAL A 124 -9.89 -16.43 -6.42
N GLU A 125 -8.96 -17.20 -6.97
CA GLU A 125 -8.70 -17.25 -8.41
C GLU A 125 -9.97 -17.57 -9.21
N ASN A 126 -10.72 -18.59 -8.77
CA ASN A 126 -11.98 -18.99 -9.42
C ASN A 126 -13.04 -17.88 -9.33
N ASN A 127 -13.09 -17.12 -8.24
CA ASN A 127 -13.98 -15.97 -8.10
C ASN A 127 -13.70 -14.86 -9.11
N PHE A 128 -12.46 -14.63 -9.49
CA PHE A 128 -12.12 -13.69 -10.57
C PHE A 128 -12.36 -14.29 -11.95
N LYS A 129 -11.94 -15.54 -12.14
CA LYS A 129 -12.02 -16.25 -13.41
C LYS A 129 -13.44 -16.40 -13.92
N LYS A 130 -14.40 -16.71 -13.03
CA LYS A 130 -15.82 -16.83 -13.39
C LYS A 130 -16.41 -15.53 -13.94
N GLU A 131 -15.86 -14.38 -13.55
CA GLU A 131 -16.29 -13.05 -14.00
C GLU A 131 -15.49 -12.54 -15.22
N GLY A 132 -14.56 -13.35 -15.74
CA GLY A 132 -13.77 -13.01 -16.93
C GLY A 132 -12.43 -12.32 -16.64
N PHE A 133 -11.97 -12.28 -15.39
CA PHE A 133 -10.63 -11.80 -15.03
C PHE A 133 -9.72 -12.98 -14.71
N ASP A 134 -8.77 -13.30 -15.60
CA ASP A 134 -7.89 -14.45 -15.43
C ASP A 134 -6.74 -14.13 -14.45
N LEU A 135 -7.02 -14.28 -13.15
CA LEU A 135 -6.05 -14.10 -12.07
C LEU A 135 -5.51 -15.46 -11.63
N THR A 136 -4.19 -15.59 -11.63
CA THR A 136 -3.43 -16.66 -10.97
C THR A 136 -2.68 -16.07 -9.78
N ILE A 137 -2.79 -16.70 -8.61
CA ILE A 137 -2.10 -16.30 -7.39
C ILE A 137 -0.97 -17.31 -7.12
N ILE A 138 0.25 -16.81 -7.09
CA ILE A 138 1.44 -17.62 -6.83
C ILE A 138 1.95 -17.28 -5.43
N GLN A 139 1.92 -18.26 -4.52
CA GLN A 139 2.51 -18.06 -3.20
C GLN A 139 4.04 -17.93 -3.33
N ASP A 140 4.56 -16.82 -2.83
CA ASP A 140 5.98 -16.46 -2.91
C ASP A 140 6.35 -15.69 -1.64
N SER A 141 7.19 -16.28 -0.79
CA SER A 141 7.58 -15.69 0.50
C SER A 141 8.36 -14.38 0.36
N ASN A 142 8.91 -14.11 -0.83
CA ASN A 142 9.68 -12.89 -1.11
C ASN A 142 8.83 -11.81 -1.78
N ALA A 143 7.55 -12.07 -2.04
CA ALA A 143 6.67 -11.09 -2.68
C ALA A 143 6.34 -9.92 -1.75
N THR A 144 6.15 -8.75 -2.36
CA THR A 144 5.77 -7.51 -1.67
C THR A 144 4.26 -7.34 -1.51
N TYR A 145 3.47 -8.06 -2.32
CA TYR A 145 2.03 -8.15 -2.12
C TYR A 145 1.75 -9.18 -1.03
N ASN A 146 0.97 -8.82 -0.03
CA ASN A 146 0.66 -9.66 1.12
C ASN A 146 -0.83 -9.98 1.19
N ILE A 147 -1.15 -11.21 1.57
CA ILE A 147 -2.49 -11.59 2.03
C ILE A 147 -2.36 -12.00 3.50
N ASP A 148 -2.99 -11.25 4.39
CA ASP A 148 -3.08 -11.56 5.81
C ASP A 148 -4.41 -12.25 6.12
N MET A 149 -4.35 -13.57 6.28
CA MET A 149 -5.49 -14.40 6.65
C MET A 149 -5.70 -14.49 8.17
N THR A 150 -4.83 -13.86 8.97
CA THR A 150 -4.90 -13.87 10.44
C THR A 150 -5.66 -12.69 11.02
N PHE A 151 -6.05 -11.74 10.16
CA PHE A 151 -6.83 -10.57 10.56
C PHE A 151 -8.11 -11.02 11.30
N PRO A 152 -8.35 -10.60 12.56
CA PRO A 152 -9.54 -11.02 13.30
C PRO A 152 -10.79 -10.18 12.96
N GLY A 153 -10.64 -9.14 12.12
CA GLY A 153 -11.59 -8.05 12.00
C GLY A 153 -11.33 -6.97 13.05
N ARG A 154 -11.76 -5.74 12.76
CA ARG A 154 -11.60 -4.59 13.67
C ARG A 154 -12.97 -3.99 13.98
N SER A 155 -13.32 -3.92 15.26
CA SER A 155 -14.49 -3.15 15.70
C SER A 155 -14.22 -1.65 15.56
N VAL A 156 -15.14 -0.93 14.93
CA VAL A 156 -15.10 0.52 14.80
C VAL A 156 -16.33 1.09 15.49
N THR A 157 -16.12 2.06 16.37
CA THR A 157 -17.17 2.70 17.13
C THR A 157 -17.26 4.16 16.71
N ILE A 158 -18.38 4.54 16.11
CA ILE A 158 -18.68 5.93 15.70
C ILE A 158 -19.59 6.53 16.75
N VAL A 159 -19.22 7.69 17.28
CA VAL A 159 -20.05 8.49 18.16
C VAL A 159 -20.62 9.65 17.34
N ASN A 160 -21.93 9.66 17.16
CA ASN A 160 -22.63 10.73 16.46
C ASN A 160 -22.69 12.00 17.33
N ASP A 161 -22.93 13.15 16.71
CA ASP A 161 -23.02 14.45 17.39
C ASP A 161 -24.11 14.52 18.47
N ASN A 162 -25.12 13.66 18.38
CA ASN A 162 -26.18 13.51 19.37
C ASN A 162 -25.82 12.57 20.54
N GLY A 163 -24.58 12.10 20.62
CA GLY A 163 -24.07 11.19 21.64
C GLY A 163 -24.44 9.72 21.44
N THR A 164 -25.09 9.35 20.33
CA THR A 164 -25.39 7.94 20.03
C THR A 164 -24.17 7.23 19.46
N THR A 165 -23.96 6.00 19.92
CA THR A 165 -22.82 5.17 19.52
C THR A 165 -23.26 4.09 18.55
N MET A 166 -22.61 4.01 17.40
CA MET A 166 -22.77 2.93 16.42
C MET A 166 -21.50 2.09 16.39
N THR A 167 -21.64 0.77 16.57
CA THR A 167 -20.52 -0.16 16.46
C THR A 167 -20.61 -0.95 15.16
N GLY A 168 -19.64 -0.77 14.28
CA GLY A 168 -19.41 -1.56 13.08
C GLY A 168 -18.25 -2.53 13.25
N THR A 169 -18.12 -3.49 12.34
CA THR A 169 -16.95 -4.37 12.26
C THR A 169 -16.40 -4.32 10.84
N VAL A 170 -15.13 -3.95 10.72
CA VAL A 170 -14.35 -4.03 9.49
C VAL A 170 -13.90 -5.47 9.31
N LEU A 171 -14.28 -6.09 8.20
CA LEU A 171 -13.96 -7.49 7.89
C LEU A 171 -12.70 -7.63 7.04
N GLY A 172 -12.34 -6.61 6.26
CA GLY A 172 -11.12 -6.56 5.47
C GLY A 172 -10.67 -5.12 5.26
N ASP A 173 -9.42 -4.97 4.81
CA ASP A 173 -8.82 -3.67 4.49
C ASP A 173 -7.68 -3.87 3.49
N ALA A 174 -7.67 -3.07 2.43
CA ALA A 174 -6.61 -3.00 1.44
C ALA A 174 -6.50 -1.61 0.81
N PRO A 175 -5.28 -1.18 0.39
CA PRO A 175 -5.11 0.08 -0.29
C PRO A 175 -5.69 0.05 -1.71
N LEU A 176 -6.44 1.09 -2.06
CA LEU A 176 -7.03 1.27 -3.38
C LEU A 176 -5.95 1.43 -4.47
N GLY A 177 -6.02 0.63 -5.54
CA GLY A 177 -5.23 0.79 -6.77
C GLY A 177 -3.76 0.40 -6.68
N ASN A 178 -3.34 -0.33 -5.64
CA ASN A 178 -1.96 -0.80 -5.47
C ASN A 178 -1.81 -2.33 -5.62
N PRO A 179 -1.73 -2.89 -6.84
CA PRO A 179 -1.64 -4.34 -7.04
C PRO A 179 -0.23 -4.93 -6.86
N ILE A 180 0.77 -4.15 -6.41
CA ILE A 180 2.18 -4.59 -6.37
C ILE A 180 2.71 -4.71 -4.94
N THR A 181 2.33 -3.79 -4.05
CA THR A 181 2.86 -3.74 -2.68
C THR A 181 1.76 -3.61 -1.63
N ALA A 182 0.54 -4.02 -1.97
CA ALA A 182 -0.58 -3.99 -1.03
C ALA A 182 -0.48 -5.10 0.01
N THR A 183 -1.09 -4.83 1.16
CA THR A 183 -1.53 -5.88 2.08
C THR A 183 -3.04 -5.95 2.00
N VAL A 184 -3.54 -7.14 1.68
CA VAL A 184 -4.96 -7.50 1.79
C VAL A 184 -5.19 -8.17 3.13
N ASN A 185 -5.92 -7.50 4.01
CA ASN A 185 -6.36 -8.06 5.27
C ASN A 185 -7.75 -8.67 5.09
N ALA A 186 -7.95 -9.90 5.54
CA ALA A 186 -9.25 -10.53 5.46
C ALA A 186 -9.56 -11.35 6.71
N LYS A 187 -10.75 -11.11 7.27
CA LYS A 187 -11.17 -11.75 8.51
C LYS A 187 -11.09 -13.26 8.41
N ASN A 188 -10.18 -13.87 9.17
CA ASN A 188 -9.95 -15.32 9.20
C ASN A 188 -9.78 -15.94 7.80
N GLY A 189 -9.16 -15.20 6.87
CA GLY A 189 -8.94 -15.65 5.49
C GLY A 189 -10.23 -15.95 4.73
N ASP A 190 -11.32 -15.24 5.01
CA ASP A 190 -12.57 -15.33 4.25
C ASP A 190 -12.34 -15.00 2.77
N THR A 191 -12.72 -15.91 1.87
CA THR A 191 -12.34 -15.81 0.45
C THR A 191 -13.09 -14.71 -0.27
N ASP A 192 -14.34 -14.42 0.13
CA ASP A 192 -15.10 -13.34 -0.49
C ASP A 192 -14.58 -11.98 -0.07
N THR A 193 -14.18 -11.83 1.20
CA THR A 193 -13.46 -10.66 1.72
C THR A 193 -12.12 -10.50 0.99
N ILE A 194 -11.29 -11.55 0.88
CA ILE A 194 -10.03 -11.48 0.11
C ILE A 194 -10.29 -11.02 -1.33
N THR A 195 -11.31 -11.57 -1.99
CA THR A 195 -11.65 -11.20 -3.37
C THR A 195 -12.09 -9.73 -3.45
N HIS A 196 -12.89 -9.25 -2.48
CA HIS A 196 -13.30 -7.84 -2.38
C HIS A 196 -12.10 -6.91 -2.22
N GLU A 197 -11.22 -7.21 -1.27
CA GLU A 197 -10.03 -6.41 -0.99
C GLU A 197 -9.04 -6.42 -2.16
N ILE A 198 -8.86 -7.55 -2.86
CA ILE A 198 -8.10 -7.58 -4.11
C ILE A 198 -8.76 -6.68 -5.18
N GLY A 199 -10.09 -6.60 -5.22
CA GLY A 199 -10.81 -5.64 -6.06
C GLY A 199 -10.37 -4.20 -5.79
N HIS A 200 -10.26 -3.81 -4.51
CA HIS A 200 -9.69 -2.51 -4.12
C HIS A 200 -8.24 -2.36 -4.61
N THR A 201 -7.37 -3.36 -4.45
CA THR A 201 -5.98 -3.24 -4.94
C THR A 201 -5.89 -3.09 -6.46
N PHE A 202 -6.88 -3.59 -7.21
CA PHE A 202 -7.04 -3.33 -8.65
C PHE A 202 -7.87 -2.09 -9.00
N GLY A 203 -8.12 -1.20 -8.03
CA GLY A 203 -8.69 0.13 -8.26
C GLY A 203 -10.22 0.18 -8.27
N LEU A 204 -10.89 -0.88 -7.82
CA LEU A 204 -12.34 -0.84 -7.63
C LEU A 204 -12.68 -0.08 -6.35
N GLU A 205 -13.65 0.81 -6.46
CA GLU A 205 -14.24 1.54 -5.34
C GLU A 205 -15.53 0.83 -4.91
N HIS A 206 -16.02 1.13 -3.71
CA HIS A 206 -17.35 0.68 -3.30
C HIS A 206 -18.42 1.25 -4.22
N ILE A 207 -19.51 0.51 -4.46
CA ILE A 207 -20.46 0.91 -5.52
C ILE A 207 -21.15 2.26 -5.28
N TRP A 208 -21.25 2.72 -4.02
CA TRP A 208 -21.83 4.02 -3.67
C TRP A 208 -20.82 5.17 -3.72
N GLU A 209 -19.56 4.88 -4.00
CA GLU A 209 -18.55 5.92 -4.15
C GLU A 209 -18.65 6.58 -5.54
N PRO A 210 -18.33 7.90 -5.64
CA PRO A 210 -18.55 8.65 -6.87
C PRO A 210 -17.83 8.11 -8.11
N ASN A 211 -16.68 7.43 -7.98
CA ASN A 211 -15.89 6.93 -9.11
C ASN A 211 -15.94 5.40 -9.23
N SER A 212 -16.97 4.77 -8.64
CA SER A 212 -17.18 3.32 -8.72
C SER A 212 -17.46 2.83 -10.14
N GLY A 213 -18.07 3.69 -10.98
CA GLY A 213 -18.53 3.33 -12.31
C GLY A 213 -19.71 2.34 -12.31
N VAL A 214 -20.37 2.17 -11.17
CA VAL A 214 -21.50 1.26 -10.97
C VAL A 214 -22.63 1.99 -10.27
N GLU A 215 -23.84 1.95 -10.84
CA GLU A 215 -24.99 2.58 -10.21
C GLU A 215 -25.50 1.78 -9.01
N VAL A 216 -25.91 2.49 -7.95
CA VAL A 216 -26.53 1.89 -6.77
C VAL A 216 -28.00 1.56 -7.07
N THR A 217 -28.23 0.42 -7.71
CA THR A 217 -29.57 -0.08 -8.08
C THR A 217 -29.81 -1.49 -7.53
N PRO A 218 -31.07 -1.93 -7.35
CA PRO A 218 -31.38 -3.29 -6.91
C PRO A 218 -30.76 -4.40 -7.79
N ALA A 219 -30.49 -4.12 -9.07
CA ALA A 219 -29.80 -5.05 -9.95
C ALA A 219 -28.34 -5.33 -9.52
N ASN A 220 -27.72 -4.41 -8.78
CA ASN A 220 -26.34 -4.51 -8.28
C ASN A 220 -26.26 -4.96 -6.81
N ILE A 221 -27.33 -5.54 -6.25
CA ILE A 221 -27.35 -6.02 -4.85
C ILE A 221 -26.28 -7.09 -4.58
N ASN A 222 -25.97 -7.92 -5.59
CA ASN A 222 -24.94 -8.96 -5.50
C ASN A 222 -23.54 -8.47 -5.89
N ASN A 223 -23.36 -7.18 -6.17
CA ASN A 223 -22.06 -6.63 -6.54
C ASN A 223 -21.06 -6.81 -5.39
N ARG A 224 -19.90 -7.38 -5.70
CA ARG A 224 -18.86 -7.69 -4.72
C ARG A 224 -18.32 -6.45 -4.03
N MET A 225 -18.33 -5.29 -4.69
CA MET A 225 -17.93 -4.01 -4.09
C MET A 225 -19.03 -3.37 -3.23
N ASN A 226 -20.07 -4.13 -2.85
CA ASN A 226 -20.90 -3.77 -1.70
C ASN A 226 -20.13 -3.97 -0.38
N SER A 227 -20.51 -3.24 0.66
CA SER A 227 -20.07 -3.51 2.04
C SER A 227 -21.20 -3.20 3.02
N TYR A 228 -20.96 -3.46 4.30
CA TYR A 228 -21.90 -3.12 5.38
C TYR A 228 -22.07 -1.61 5.59
N GLU A 229 -21.20 -0.80 4.99
CA GLU A 229 -21.25 0.67 5.01
C GLU A 229 -22.09 1.25 3.88
N ASN A 230 -22.67 0.41 3.00
CA ASN A 230 -23.53 0.90 1.93
C ASN A 230 -24.69 1.74 2.51
N PRO A 231 -24.88 3.00 2.08
CA PRO A 231 -25.94 3.86 2.59
C PRO A 231 -27.35 3.31 2.27
N THR A 232 -27.48 2.52 1.21
CA THR A 232 -28.71 1.84 0.84
C THR A 232 -28.87 0.58 1.65
N SER A 233 -29.78 0.59 2.63
CA SER A 233 -29.99 -0.52 3.58
C SER A 233 -30.21 -1.89 2.93
N SER A 234 -30.90 -1.95 1.79
CA SER A 234 -31.15 -3.21 1.06
C SER A 234 -29.91 -3.77 0.35
N MET A 235 -28.82 -3.00 0.28
CA MET A 235 -27.57 -3.36 -0.40
C MET A 235 -26.38 -3.45 0.57
N LYS A 236 -26.65 -3.45 1.89
CA LYS A 236 -25.62 -3.69 2.90
C LYS A 236 -25.21 -5.15 2.91
N GLY A 237 -23.91 -5.40 2.79
CA GLY A 237 -23.32 -6.73 2.85
C GLY A 237 -22.22 -6.93 1.81
N LEU A 238 -21.59 -8.09 1.81
CA LEU A 238 -20.65 -8.49 0.77
C LEU A 238 -21.40 -9.19 -0.36
N GLY A 239 -21.20 -8.73 -1.60
CA GLY A 239 -21.67 -9.42 -2.79
C GLY A 239 -20.66 -10.45 -3.31
N VAL A 240 -20.99 -11.13 -4.41
CA VAL A 240 -20.21 -12.27 -4.93
C VAL A 240 -19.83 -12.16 -6.40
N GLU A 241 -20.17 -11.06 -7.07
CA GLU A 241 -19.99 -10.87 -8.51
C GLU A 241 -19.39 -9.50 -8.85
N PHE A 242 -18.52 -9.43 -9.84
CA PHE A 242 -18.09 -8.17 -10.46
C PHE A 242 -18.84 -7.97 -11.77
N ASN A 243 -19.16 -6.72 -12.12
CA ASN A 243 -19.71 -6.43 -13.44
C ASN A 243 -18.61 -6.18 -14.47
N LYS A 244 -18.99 -6.17 -15.75
CA LYS A 244 -18.06 -5.97 -16.88
C LYS A 244 -17.25 -4.67 -16.80
N ASN A 245 -17.86 -3.58 -16.33
CA ASN A 245 -17.16 -2.31 -16.20
C ASN A 245 -16.07 -2.37 -15.12
N GLN A 246 -16.32 -3.09 -14.03
CA GLN A 246 -15.34 -3.33 -12.98
C GLN A 246 -14.21 -4.23 -13.48
N ILE A 247 -14.51 -5.29 -14.24
CA ILE A 247 -13.46 -6.12 -14.88
C ILE A 247 -12.57 -5.25 -15.77
N GLN A 248 -13.15 -4.40 -16.61
CA GLN A 248 -12.40 -3.48 -17.46
C GLN A 248 -11.52 -2.53 -16.65
N LYS A 249 -12.05 -1.93 -15.57
CA LYS A 249 -11.29 -1.04 -14.69
C LYS A 249 -10.09 -1.75 -14.06
N MET A 250 -10.25 -2.99 -13.61
CA MET A 250 -9.14 -3.79 -13.09
C MET A 250 -8.08 -4.05 -14.15
N GLU A 251 -8.47 -4.41 -15.38
CA GLU A 251 -7.52 -4.57 -16.48
C GLU A 251 -6.78 -3.27 -16.81
N GLU A 252 -7.45 -2.12 -16.75
CA GLU A 252 -6.84 -0.80 -16.95
C GLU A 252 -5.83 -0.49 -15.84
N THR A 253 -6.16 -0.79 -14.58
CA THR A 253 -5.21 -0.67 -13.45
C THR A 253 -4.00 -1.57 -13.64
N VAL A 254 -4.19 -2.80 -14.09
CA VAL A 254 -3.10 -3.72 -14.43
C VAL A 254 -2.23 -3.10 -15.53
N LYS A 255 -2.82 -2.64 -16.64
CA LYS A 255 -2.11 -2.00 -17.77
C LYS A 255 -1.35 -0.75 -17.33
N ALA A 256 -1.93 0.08 -16.48
CA ALA A 256 -1.29 1.28 -15.93
C ALA A 256 -0.09 0.93 -15.03
N ASN A 257 -0.22 -0.11 -14.22
CA ASN A 257 0.86 -0.60 -13.36
C ASN A 257 1.84 -1.51 -14.10
N SER A 258 1.53 -1.95 -15.33
CA SER A 258 2.42 -2.78 -16.16
C SER A 258 3.75 -2.11 -16.50
N PHE A 259 3.83 -0.78 -16.45
CA PHE A 259 5.09 -0.05 -16.62
C PHE A 259 5.96 -0.05 -15.36
N ARG A 260 5.35 -0.32 -14.19
CA ARG A 260 6.01 -0.53 -12.90
C ARG A 260 6.25 -2.01 -12.62
N LEU A 261 5.49 -2.88 -13.28
CA LEU A 261 5.71 -4.32 -13.32
C LEU A 261 6.90 -4.59 -14.26
N PRO A 262 7.95 -5.24 -13.77
CA PRO A 262 9.14 -5.41 -14.56
C PRO A 262 8.95 -6.46 -15.68
N LYS A 263 9.45 -6.14 -16.88
CA LYS A 263 9.37 -7.02 -18.06
C LYS A 263 10.33 -8.20 -17.91
N ASN A 264 9.84 -9.42 -18.14
CA ASN A 264 10.61 -10.66 -18.12
C ASN A 264 11.91 -10.52 -18.95
N LYS A 265 13.05 -10.80 -18.34
CA LYS A 265 14.29 -11.11 -19.07
C LYS A 265 14.35 -12.64 -19.19
N ASN A 266 14.29 -13.11 -20.43
CA ASN A 266 14.50 -14.51 -20.81
C ASN A 266 15.90 -15.00 -20.39
#